data_AF-A0A6B9YZH0-F1
#
_entry.id   AF-A0A6B9YZH0-F1
#
_cell.length_a   1.000
_cell.length_b   1.000
_cell.length_c   1.000
_cell.angle_alpha   90.00
_cell.angle_beta   90.00
_cell.angle_gamma   90.00
#
_symmetry.space_group_name_H-M   'P 1'
#
loop_
_entity.id
_entity.type
_entity.pdbx_description
1 polymer ?
#
loop_
_entity_poly.entity_id
_entity_poly.type
_entity_poly.pdbx_seq_one_letter_code
_entity_poly.pdbx_strand_id
1 'polypeptide(L)'
;MRSNLLFPHRLRAIGWLLTIPGLVLGYLTVYNDYKIPGFGMQLRKSSELFLPAYENFTNELALALVITGLLFIAFSKQKHEDELTAKIRLNALYWGILVNYACYGLFMALSLLNAYINIKGVEDVVDLFSDKFAFMIYNLFTPLIIFIGRFYYLLFKSKNEYTVSAVRFLPNKPYRLLGKILTVVLILIVAISAITNSNDDLSGDILYVLPFAMLLWVYSKEKQEDEYISSVRLSAMQIAVYANYIILIVSSVLVYGPDFILVMLINLSTIPAIFLLVFNYRLYKIKQEDGHEQKNNLTLGIL
;
A
#
# COMPACT_ATOMS: atom_id res chain seq x y z
N MET A 1 16.51 1.08 -17.02
CA MET A 1 15.51 0.23 -17.71
C MET A 1 14.12 0.86 -17.56
N ARG A 2 13.40 1.09 -18.68
CA ARG A 2 12.11 1.79 -18.71
C ARG A 2 11.01 0.93 -18.08
N SER A 3 10.52 1.28 -16.88
CA SER A 3 9.28 0.69 -16.38
C SER A 3 8.09 1.31 -17.12
N ASN A 4 7.65 0.62 -18.19
CA ASN A 4 6.59 1.08 -19.09
C ASN A 4 5.17 0.99 -18.50
N LEU A 5 5.01 0.84 -17.18
CA LEU A 5 3.70 0.75 -16.52
C LEU A 5 3.12 2.15 -16.24
N LEU A 6 2.97 2.96 -17.28
CA LEU A 6 2.39 4.30 -17.20
C LEU A 6 1.21 4.44 -18.16
N PHE A 7 0.16 5.09 -17.68
CA PHE A 7 -1.03 5.40 -18.45
C PHE A 7 -0.77 6.53 -19.46
N PRO A 8 -1.51 6.58 -20.59
CA PRO A 8 -1.46 7.72 -21.51
C PRO A 8 -1.81 9.03 -20.82
N HIS A 9 -1.19 10.13 -21.25
CA HIS A 9 -1.38 11.47 -20.66
C HIS A 9 -2.85 11.87 -20.49
N ARG A 10 -3.72 11.51 -21.44
CA ARG A 10 -5.15 11.85 -21.43
C ARG A 10 -5.90 11.26 -20.23
N LEU A 11 -5.46 10.11 -19.71
CA LEU A 11 -6.11 9.46 -18.56
C LEU A 11 -5.99 10.28 -17.27
N ARG A 12 -5.05 11.22 -17.18
CA ARG A 12 -4.96 12.12 -16.02
C ARG A 12 -6.20 12.99 -15.85
N ALA A 13 -6.73 13.54 -16.93
CA ALA A 13 -7.93 14.37 -16.88
C ALA A 13 -9.15 13.54 -16.44
N ILE A 14 -9.25 12.31 -16.94
CA ILE A 14 -10.25 11.33 -16.49
C ILE A 14 -10.04 11.01 -15.02
N GLY A 15 -8.80 10.88 -14.56
CA GLY A 15 -8.48 10.65 -13.16
C GLY A 15 -9.08 11.71 -12.23
N TRP A 16 -8.92 12.99 -12.56
CA TRP A 16 -9.56 14.08 -11.80
C TRP A 16 -11.09 14.05 -11.88
N LEU A 17 -11.63 13.75 -13.06
CA LEU A 17 -13.07 13.60 -13.28
C LEU A 17 -13.66 12.44 -12.47
N LEU A 18 -12.90 11.41 -12.13
CA LEU A 18 -13.33 10.28 -11.29
C LEU A 18 -13.12 10.58 -9.80
N THR A 19 -11.94 11.06 -9.43
CA THR A 19 -11.58 11.28 -8.02
C THR A 19 -12.46 12.34 -7.37
N ILE A 20 -12.74 13.47 -8.03
CA ILE A 20 -13.52 14.55 -7.41
C ILE A 20 -14.96 14.10 -7.08
N PRO A 21 -15.76 13.57 -8.04
CA PRO A 21 -17.07 13.03 -7.73
C PRO A 21 -17.03 11.85 -6.77
N GLY A 22 -16.01 10.99 -6.87
CA GLY A 22 -15.82 9.87 -5.94
C GLY A 22 -15.61 10.32 -4.50
N LEU A 23 -14.79 11.36 -4.27
CA LEU A 23 -14.58 11.95 -2.95
C LEU A 23 -15.84 12.64 -2.42
N VAL A 24 -16.57 13.36 -3.28
CA VAL A 24 -17.86 13.97 -2.90
C VAL A 24 -18.88 12.91 -2.52
N LEU A 25 -18.99 11.85 -3.32
CA LEU A 25 -19.89 10.73 -3.03
C LEU A 25 -19.49 10.01 -1.74
N GLY A 26 -18.19 9.77 -1.53
CA GLY A 26 -17.66 9.18 -0.30
C GLY A 26 -17.98 10.04 0.93
N TYR A 27 -17.78 11.36 0.85
CA TYR A 27 -18.15 12.30 1.91
C TYR A 27 -19.65 12.24 2.23
N LEU A 28 -20.51 12.32 1.21
CA LEU A 28 -21.97 12.25 1.40
C LEU A 28 -22.39 10.90 1.99
N THR A 29 -21.75 9.81 1.59
CA THR A 29 -22.12 8.49 2.10
C THR A 29 -21.69 8.30 3.55
N VAL A 30 -20.51 8.78 3.92
CA VAL A 30 -19.97 8.66 5.29
C VAL A 30 -20.65 9.61 6.29
N TYR A 31 -20.92 10.85 5.90
CA TYR A 31 -21.39 11.88 6.84
C TYR A 31 -22.90 12.20 6.72
N ASN A 32 -23.54 11.86 5.61
CA ASN A 32 -24.96 12.15 5.38
C ASN A 32 -25.79 10.88 5.15
N ASP A 33 -25.22 9.69 5.38
CA ASP A 33 -25.84 8.38 5.12
C ASP A 33 -26.44 8.27 3.70
N TYR A 34 -25.86 9.00 2.74
CA TYR A 34 -26.41 9.09 1.39
C TYR A 34 -26.27 7.75 0.66
N LYS A 35 -27.38 7.26 0.11
CA LYS A 35 -27.42 6.05 -0.70
C LYS A 35 -28.10 6.37 -2.02
N ILE A 36 -27.48 6.02 -3.14
CA ILE A 36 -28.09 6.21 -4.46
C ILE A 36 -29.34 5.30 -4.53
N PRO A 37 -30.54 5.87 -4.75
CA PRO A 37 -31.78 5.09 -4.81
C PRO A 37 -31.73 4.05 -5.93
N GLY A 38 -32.11 2.81 -5.63
CA GLY A 38 -32.09 1.71 -6.60
C GLY A 38 -30.69 1.21 -6.99
N PHE A 39 -29.62 1.77 -6.42
CA PHE A 39 -28.25 1.34 -6.69
C PHE A 39 -27.81 0.24 -5.72
N GLY A 40 -28.39 -0.94 -5.88
CA GLY A 40 -28.18 -2.07 -5.00
C GLY A 40 -28.87 -3.32 -5.50
N MET A 41 -28.62 -4.44 -4.84
CA MET A 41 -29.22 -5.72 -5.17
C MET A 41 -29.68 -6.45 -3.91
N GLN A 42 -30.74 -7.25 -4.05
CA GLN A 42 -31.17 -8.14 -2.99
C GLN A 42 -30.26 -9.38 -2.96
N LEU A 43 -29.29 -9.39 -2.05
CA LEU A 43 -28.33 -10.48 -1.91
C LEU A 43 -28.83 -11.57 -0.94
N ARG A 44 -29.80 -11.24 -0.08
CA ARG A 44 -30.35 -12.18 0.92
C ARG A 44 -31.88 -12.20 0.92
N LYS A 45 -32.44 -13.35 1.33
CA LYS A 45 -33.89 -13.56 1.43
C LYS A 45 -34.53 -12.72 2.55
N SER A 46 -33.83 -12.59 3.67
CA SER A 46 -34.28 -11.84 4.84
C SER A 46 -33.14 -10.96 5.36
N SER A 47 -33.50 -9.88 6.05
CA SER A 47 -32.57 -9.07 6.81
C SER A 47 -32.26 -9.71 8.15
N GLU A 48 -30.99 -9.82 8.49
CA GLU A 48 -30.54 -10.11 9.86
C GLU A 48 -29.98 -8.84 10.50
N LEU A 49 -29.70 -8.87 11.81
CA LEU A 49 -29.37 -7.69 12.64
C LEU A 49 -28.24 -6.80 12.07
N PHE A 50 -27.31 -7.39 11.32
CA PHE A 50 -26.15 -6.70 10.70
C PHE A 50 -26.02 -6.96 9.20
N LEU A 51 -27.03 -7.59 8.60
CA LEU A 51 -26.95 -8.11 7.24
C LEU A 51 -28.27 -7.80 6.52
N PRO A 52 -28.41 -6.60 5.93
CA PRO A 52 -29.63 -6.22 5.23
C PRO A 52 -29.87 -7.13 4.02
N ALA A 53 -31.15 -7.40 3.72
CA ALA A 53 -31.53 -8.20 2.55
C ALA A 53 -31.09 -7.54 1.24
N TYR A 54 -31.22 -6.21 1.20
CA TYR A 54 -30.82 -5.34 0.11
C TYR A 54 -29.51 -4.64 0.45
N GLU A 55 -28.47 -4.89 -0.35
CA GLU A 55 -27.18 -4.23 -0.23
C GLU A 55 -27.09 -3.08 -1.24
N ASN A 56 -26.64 -1.92 -0.78
CA ASN A 56 -26.48 -0.74 -1.59
C ASN A 56 -25.00 -0.52 -1.91
N PHE A 57 -24.67 -0.36 -3.18
CA PHE A 57 -23.27 -0.33 -3.65
C PHE A 57 -22.64 1.07 -3.70
N THR A 58 -23.28 2.07 -3.09
CA THR A 58 -22.83 3.48 -3.18
C THR A 58 -21.41 3.66 -2.61
N ASN A 59 -21.08 2.96 -1.52
CA ASN A 59 -19.76 3.00 -0.90
C ASN A 59 -18.68 2.38 -1.81
N GLU A 60 -19.00 1.23 -2.41
CA GLU A 60 -18.13 0.49 -3.31
C GLU A 60 -17.87 1.31 -4.58
N LEU A 61 -18.90 1.98 -5.11
CA LEU A 61 -18.76 2.90 -6.22
C LEU A 61 -17.88 4.10 -5.85
N ALA A 62 -18.12 4.74 -4.70
CA ALA A 62 -17.30 5.85 -4.24
C ALA A 62 -15.83 5.44 -4.11
N LEU A 63 -15.55 4.30 -3.47
CA LEU A 63 -14.21 3.74 -3.34
C LEU A 63 -13.59 3.46 -4.71
N ALA A 64 -14.30 2.78 -5.60
CA ALA A 64 -13.81 2.46 -6.94
C ALA A 64 -13.46 3.73 -7.73
N LEU A 65 -14.31 4.75 -7.71
CA LEU A 65 -14.06 6.05 -8.36
C LEU A 65 -12.82 6.75 -7.80
N VAL A 66 -12.68 6.78 -6.47
CA VAL A 66 -11.52 7.41 -5.80
C VAL A 66 -10.23 6.68 -6.17
N ILE A 67 -10.17 5.35 -5.98
CA ILE A 67 -8.95 4.56 -6.22
C ILE A 67 -8.57 4.58 -7.70
N THR A 68 -9.52 4.31 -8.62
CA THR A 68 -9.24 4.33 -10.06
C THR A 68 -8.81 5.72 -10.52
N GLY A 69 -9.48 6.77 -10.04
CA GLY A 69 -9.13 8.15 -10.36
C GLY A 69 -7.73 8.52 -9.87
N LEU A 70 -7.39 8.18 -8.63
CA LEU A 70 -6.06 8.45 -8.06
C LEU A 70 -4.97 7.66 -8.78
N LEU A 71 -5.20 6.39 -9.13
CA LEU A 71 -4.27 5.61 -9.95
C LEU A 71 -4.00 6.27 -11.31
N PHE A 72 -5.05 6.76 -11.98
CA PHE A 72 -4.90 7.49 -13.23
C PHE A 72 -4.13 8.80 -13.04
N ILE A 73 -4.41 9.58 -11.99
CA ILE A 73 -3.65 10.80 -11.71
C ILE A 73 -2.17 10.49 -11.47
N ALA A 74 -1.90 9.47 -10.67
CA ALA A 74 -0.56 9.16 -10.17
C ALA A 74 0.36 8.54 -11.23
N PHE A 75 -0.19 7.67 -12.09
CA PHE A 75 0.58 6.90 -13.07
C PHE A 75 0.38 7.34 -14.54
N SER A 76 -0.34 8.43 -14.81
CA SER A 76 -0.38 9.02 -16.16
C SER A 76 0.91 9.75 -16.52
N LYS A 77 1.41 9.50 -17.73
CA LYS A 77 2.59 10.17 -18.31
C LYS A 77 2.45 11.69 -18.30
N GLN A 78 3.55 12.39 -18.02
CA GLN A 78 3.69 13.82 -18.28
C GLN A 78 3.76 14.09 -19.79
N LYS A 79 3.49 15.35 -20.21
CA LYS A 79 3.54 15.74 -21.63
C LYS A 79 4.91 15.48 -22.25
N HIS A 80 5.96 15.72 -21.47
CA HIS A 80 7.33 15.31 -21.75
C HIS A 80 7.76 14.39 -20.62
N GLU A 81 7.87 13.10 -20.92
CA GLU A 81 8.26 12.06 -19.97
C GLU A 81 9.69 11.61 -20.31
N ASP A 82 10.65 11.98 -19.46
CA ASP A 82 12.05 11.57 -19.55
C ASP A 82 12.42 10.57 -18.43
N GLU A 83 13.67 10.11 -18.44
CA GLU A 83 14.15 9.13 -17.46
C GLU A 83 14.18 9.69 -16.04
N LEU A 84 14.46 10.99 -15.89
CA LEU A 84 14.46 11.68 -14.61
C LEU A 84 13.05 11.71 -14.01
N THR A 85 12.04 12.09 -14.80
CA THR A 85 10.64 12.12 -14.38
C THR A 85 10.16 10.74 -13.95
N ALA A 86 10.54 9.69 -14.68
CA ALA A 86 10.25 8.32 -14.30
C ALA A 86 10.92 7.94 -12.97
N LYS A 87 12.19 8.29 -12.76
CA LYS A 87 12.93 8.05 -11.51
C LYS A 87 12.31 8.81 -10.32
N ILE A 88 11.95 10.08 -10.53
CA ILE A 88 11.24 10.91 -9.52
C ILE A 88 9.91 10.26 -9.14
N ARG A 89 9.13 9.77 -10.12
CA ARG A 89 7.85 9.11 -9.86
C ARG A 89 8.01 7.87 -8.99
N LEU A 90 8.93 6.97 -9.34
CA LEU A 90 9.13 5.75 -8.57
C LEU A 90 9.68 6.06 -7.16
N ASN A 91 10.58 7.03 -7.05
CA ASN A 91 11.07 7.51 -5.76
C ASN A 91 9.93 8.11 -4.93
N ALA A 92 9.06 8.93 -5.53
CA ALA A 92 7.85 9.47 -4.92
C ALA A 92 6.92 8.37 -4.40
N LEU A 93 6.69 7.33 -5.20
CA LEU A 93 5.86 6.19 -4.81
C LEU A 93 6.44 5.47 -3.60
N TYR A 94 7.73 5.12 -3.65
CA TYR A 94 8.39 4.41 -2.56
C TYR A 94 8.33 5.19 -1.24
N TRP A 95 8.59 6.50 -1.29
CA TRP A 95 8.43 7.35 -0.11
C TRP A 95 6.97 7.54 0.31
N GLY A 96 6.02 7.57 -0.62
CA GLY A 96 4.59 7.68 -0.31
C GLY A 96 4.11 6.52 0.56
N ILE A 97 4.53 5.30 0.23
CA ILE A 97 4.30 4.11 1.05
C ILE A 97 4.97 4.28 2.42
N LEU A 98 6.28 4.61 2.46
CA LEU A 98 7.00 4.76 3.73
C LEU A 98 6.32 5.78 4.67
N VAL A 99 6.00 6.96 4.16
CA VAL A 99 5.42 8.06 4.94
C VAL A 99 4.03 7.69 5.44
N ASN A 100 3.21 7.05 4.60
CA ASN A 100 1.88 6.59 5.02
C ASN A 100 1.95 5.68 6.25
N TYR A 101 2.75 4.62 6.17
CA TYR A 101 2.87 3.69 7.28
C TYR A 101 3.66 4.26 8.47
N ALA A 102 4.64 5.14 8.25
CA ALA A 102 5.32 5.82 9.34
C ALA A 102 4.36 6.74 10.12
N CYS A 103 3.49 7.47 9.41
CA CYS A 103 2.44 8.29 10.02
C CYS A 103 1.48 7.42 10.83
N TYR A 104 1.06 6.28 10.28
CA TYR A 104 0.23 5.33 11.00
C TYR A 104 0.89 4.79 12.27
N GLY A 105 2.14 4.32 12.17
CA GLY A 105 2.88 3.79 13.31
C GLY A 105 3.10 4.83 14.40
N LEU A 106 3.29 6.10 14.02
CA LEU A 106 3.35 7.22 14.96
C LEU A 106 2.03 7.40 15.71
N PHE A 107 0.89 7.42 15.01
CA PHE A 107 -0.42 7.53 15.65
C PHE A 107 -0.74 6.34 16.57
N MET A 108 -0.39 5.13 16.14
CA MET A 108 -0.53 3.93 16.98
C MET A 108 0.32 4.04 18.25
N ALA A 109 1.58 4.48 18.14
CA ALA A 109 2.46 4.67 19.29
C ALA A 109 1.96 5.77 20.25
N LEU A 110 1.43 6.88 19.70
CA LEU A 110 0.82 7.95 20.49
C LEU A 110 -0.43 7.47 21.23
N SER A 111 -1.26 6.65 20.58
CA SER A 111 -2.44 6.04 21.21
C SER A 111 -2.06 5.12 22.37
N LEU A 112 -1.06 4.25 22.20
CA LEU A 112 -0.54 3.41 23.27
C LEU A 112 0.07 4.23 24.43
N LEU A 113 0.80 5.30 24.10
CA LEU A 113 1.38 6.20 25.11
C LEU A 113 0.28 6.92 25.91
N ASN A 114 -0.77 7.40 25.22
CA ASN A 114 -1.89 8.07 25.88
C ASN A 114 -2.65 7.11 26.80
N ALA A 115 -2.86 5.86 26.39
CA ALA A 115 -3.48 4.85 27.23
C ALA A 115 -2.69 4.60 28.54
N TYR A 116 -1.37 4.75 28.51
CA TYR A 116 -0.52 4.60 29.69
C TYR A 116 -0.43 5.86 30.56
N ILE A 117 -0.32 7.06 29.95
CA ILE A 117 -0.04 8.31 30.67
C ILE A 117 -1.31 9.13 30.98
N ASN A 118 -2.42 8.92 30.25
CA ASN A 118 -3.65 9.73 30.31
C ASN A 118 -3.36 11.23 30.19
N ILE A 119 -2.87 11.66 29.02
CA ILE A 119 -2.53 13.06 28.77
C ILE A 119 -3.80 13.87 28.53
N LYS A 120 -4.24 14.60 29.55
CA LYS A 120 -5.40 15.50 29.46
C LYS A 120 -5.21 16.54 28.37
N GLY A 121 -6.20 16.67 27.48
CA GLY A 121 -6.22 17.66 26.39
C GLY A 121 -5.76 17.15 25.01
N VAL A 122 -5.34 15.89 24.90
CA VAL A 122 -5.03 15.24 23.60
C VAL A 122 -6.02 14.10 23.30
N GLU A 123 -7.00 13.87 24.17
CA GLU A 123 -7.99 12.78 24.10
C GLU A 123 -8.74 12.78 22.77
N ASP A 124 -9.37 13.90 22.39
CA ASP A 124 -10.13 14.00 21.12
C ASP A 124 -9.28 13.72 19.88
N VAL A 125 -8.03 14.18 19.87
CA VAL A 125 -7.11 13.97 18.75
C VAL A 125 -6.66 12.52 18.71
N VAL A 126 -6.32 11.93 19.85
CA VAL A 126 -5.91 10.53 19.93
C VAL A 126 -7.06 9.61 19.55
N ASP A 127 -8.28 9.89 20.00
CA ASP A 127 -9.47 9.10 19.69
C ASP A 127 -9.84 9.13 18.20
N LEU A 128 -9.69 10.28 17.55
CA LEU A 128 -9.89 10.40 16.10
C LEU A 128 -8.94 9.51 15.29
N PHE A 129 -7.69 9.35 15.75
CA PHE A 129 -6.67 8.56 15.05
C PHE A 129 -6.49 7.14 15.60
N SER A 130 -7.11 6.80 16.73
CA SER A 130 -7.05 5.46 17.36
C SER A 130 -8.15 4.53 16.88
N ASP A 131 -9.17 5.05 16.18
CA ASP A 131 -10.16 4.23 15.50
C ASP A 131 -9.49 3.38 14.41
N LYS A 132 -9.32 2.09 14.72
CA LYS A 132 -8.75 1.07 13.85
C LYS A 132 -9.52 0.96 12.53
N PHE A 133 -10.83 1.16 12.54
CA PHE A 133 -11.68 1.07 11.36
C PHE A 133 -11.50 2.30 10.46
N ALA A 134 -11.54 3.51 11.02
CA ALA A 134 -11.24 4.73 10.27
C ALA A 134 -9.85 4.68 9.63
N PHE A 135 -8.86 4.14 10.35
CA PHE A 135 -7.52 3.95 9.81
C PHE A 135 -7.51 3.04 8.57
N MET A 136 -8.19 1.90 8.62
CA MET A 136 -8.29 0.98 7.47
C MET A 136 -8.86 1.68 6.25
N ILE A 137 -9.92 2.47 6.43
CA ILE A 137 -10.57 3.24 5.35
C ILE A 137 -9.59 4.25 4.75
N TYR A 138 -8.91 5.05 5.58
CA TYR A 138 -7.97 6.06 5.09
C TYR A 138 -6.81 5.42 4.34
N ASN A 139 -6.27 4.30 4.85
CA ASN A 139 -5.16 3.59 4.23
C ASN A 139 -5.46 3.10 2.80
N LEU A 140 -6.74 2.98 2.41
CA LEU A 140 -7.10 2.60 1.04
C LEU A 140 -6.59 3.64 0.03
N PHE A 141 -6.60 4.93 0.33
CA PHE A 141 -6.25 5.97 -0.65
C PHE A 141 -5.15 6.94 -0.20
N THR A 142 -4.86 7.06 1.09
CA THR A 142 -3.80 7.95 1.60
C THR A 142 -2.41 7.67 1.02
N PRO A 143 -1.97 6.41 0.77
CA PRO A 143 -0.67 6.18 0.15
C PRO A 143 -0.57 6.81 -1.25
N LEU A 144 -1.67 6.76 -2.02
CA LEU A 144 -1.74 7.38 -3.35
C LEU A 144 -1.73 8.91 -3.27
N ILE A 145 -2.45 9.50 -2.32
CA ILE A 145 -2.45 10.96 -2.12
C ILE A 145 -1.05 11.46 -1.76
N ILE A 146 -0.39 10.84 -0.78
CA ILE A 146 0.97 11.22 -0.36
C ILE A 146 1.94 11.05 -1.52
N PHE A 147 1.84 9.95 -2.27
CA PHE A 147 2.63 9.74 -3.48
C PHE A 147 2.43 10.86 -4.51
N ILE A 148 1.18 11.17 -4.88
CA ILE A 148 0.84 12.21 -5.86
C ILE A 148 1.40 13.57 -5.39
N GLY A 149 1.15 13.95 -4.14
CA GLY A 149 1.62 15.20 -3.57
C GLY A 149 3.15 15.32 -3.63
N ARG A 150 3.86 14.27 -3.19
CA ARG A 150 5.32 14.24 -3.24
C ARG A 150 5.85 14.26 -4.68
N PHE A 151 5.21 13.55 -5.60
CA PHE A 151 5.62 13.51 -6.99
C PHE A 151 5.57 14.89 -7.64
N TYR A 152 4.45 15.61 -7.50
CA TYR A 152 4.31 16.96 -8.06
C TYR A 152 5.19 17.99 -7.34
N TYR A 153 5.37 17.85 -6.02
CA TYR A 153 6.32 18.68 -5.28
C TYR A 153 7.75 18.53 -5.81
N LEU A 154 8.21 17.29 -6.00
CA LEU A 154 9.53 17.02 -6.54
C LEU A 154 9.67 17.46 -8.00
N LEU A 155 8.62 17.31 -8.81
CA LEU A 155 8.62 17.78 -10.20
C LEU A 155 8.72 19.31 -10.29
N PHE A 156 8.08 20.03 -9.37
CA PHE A 156 8.19 21.48 -9.28
C PHE A 156 9.60 21.90 -8.86
N LYS A 157 10.17 21.24 -7.84
CA LYS A 157 11.53 21.50 -7.36
C LYS A 157 12.60 21.14 -8.40
N SER A 158 12.45 20.03 -9.11
CA SER A 158 13.46 19.50 -10.04
C SER A 158 13.63 20.33 -11.30
N LYS A 159 12.74 21.29 -11.59
CA LYS A 159 12.96 22.30 -12.63
C LYS A 159 14.21 23.15 -12.36
N ASN A 160 14.62 23.27 -11.09
CA ASN A 160 15.76 24.07 -10.67
C ASN A 160 16.99 23.22 -10.30
N GLU A 161 16.82 21.92 -10.02
CA GLU A 161 17.89 21.05 -9.50
C GLU A 161 17.72 19.61 -10.02
N TYR A 162 18.68 19.11 -10.81
CA TYR A 162 18.62 17.79 -11.46
C TYR A 162 19.05 16.63 -10.56
N THR A 163 18.85 16.73 -9.24
CA THR A 163 19.25 15.67 -8.30
C THR A 163 18.02 15.04 -7.64
N VAL A 164 17.94 13.71 -7.71
CA VAL A 164 16.92 12.93 -6.97
C VAL A 164 17.59 12.40 -5.71
N SER A 165 17.04 12.73 -4.55
CA SER A 165 17.57 12.20 -3.29
C SER A 165 17.48 10.68 -3.27
N ALA A 166 18.60 10.03 -2.97
CA ALA A 166 18.65 8.59 -2.80
C ALA A 166 17.68 8.17 -1.68
N VAL A 167 17.00 7.04 -1.89
CA VAL A 167 16.17 6.45 -0.85
C VAL A 167 17.09 6.01 0.29
N ARG A 168 16.79 6.46 1.52
CA ARG A 168 17.52 6.04 2.71
C ARG A 168 16.98 4.69 3.16
N PHE A 169 17.87 3.70 3.24
CA PHE A 169 17.57 2.36 3.69
C PHE A 169 18.20 2.09 5.04
N LEU A 170 17.57 1.25 5.85
CA LEU A 170 18.13 0.76 7.10
C LEU A 170 19.32 -0.17 6.81
N PRO A 171 20.33 -0.22 7.71
CA PRO A 171 21.42 -1.18 7.61
C PRO A 171 20.94 -2.63 7.46
N ASN A 172 21.74 -3.47 6.81
CA ASN A 172 21.38 -4.88 6.59
C ASN A 172 21.22 -5.65 7.92
N LYS A 173 22.23 -5.58 8.80
CA LYS A 173 22.16 -6.14 10.16
C LYS A 173 22.00 -5.01 11.19
N PRO A 174 21.16 -5.17 12.23
CA PRO A 174 20.30 -6.33 12.52
C PRO A 174 18.91 -6.29 11.85
N TYR A 175 18.53 -5.14 11.28
CA TYR A 175 17.14 -4.85 10.88
C TYR A 175 16.53 -5.84 9.89
N ARG A 176 17.30 -6.31 8.91
CA ARG A 176 16.78 -7.26 7.92
C ARG A 176 16.42 -8.61 8.53
N LEU A 177 17.27 -9.09 9.41
CA LEU A 177 17.08 -10.37 10.09
C LEU A 177 15.85 -10.26 11.01
N LEU A 178 15.77 -9.18 11.78
CA LEU A 178 14.63 -8.89 12.64
C LEU A 178 13.32 -8.82 11.84
N GLY A 179 13.28 -8.08 10.73
CA GLY A 179 12.09 -7.97 9.89
C GLY A 179 11.63 -9.32 9.35
N LYS A 180 12.55 -10.18 8.91
CA LYS A 180 12.23 -11.54 8.46
C LYS A 180 11.65 -12.42 9.58
N ILE A 181 12.35 -12.50 10.71
CA ILE A 181 11.94 -13.33 11.84
C ILE A 181 10.58 -12.86 12.35
N LEU A 182 10.42 -11.55 12.57
CA LEU A 182 9.19 -10.97 13.08
C LEU A 182 8.02 -11.22 12.12
N THR A 183 8.22 -11.02 10.81
CA THR A 183 7.18 -11.29 9.79
C THR A 183 6.73 -12.75 9.84
N VAL A 184 7.68 -13.70 9.87
CA VAL A 184 7.36 -15.14 9.91
C VAL A 184 6.63 -15.51 11.20
N VAL A 185 7.11 -15.04 12.34
CA VAL A 185 6.50 -15.31 13.66
C VAL A 185 5.06 -14.77 13.70
N LEU A 186 4.83 -13.53 13.29
CA LEU A 186 3.48 -12.94 13.31
C LEU A 186 2.53 -13.67 12.36
N ILE A 187 2.98 -14.05 11.16
CA ILE A 187 2.16 -14.85 10.22
C ILE A 187 1.83 -16.21 10.81
N LEU A 188 2.78 -16.88 11.47
CA LEU A 188 2.53 -18.17 12.11
C LEU A 188 1.51 -18.04 13.25
N ILE A 189 1.58 -16.99 14.07
CA ILE A 189 0.60 -16.76 15.14
C ILE A 189 -0.80 -16.57 14.55
N VAL A 190 -0.95 -15.74 13.51
CA VAL A 190 -2.24 -15.53 12.82
C VAL A 190 -2.75 -16.82 12.16
N ALA A 191 -1.86 -17.63 11.57
CA ALA A 191 -2.25 -18.89 10.96
C ALA A 191 -2.71 -19.92 12.01
N ILE A 192 -2.00 -20.01 13.14
CA ILE A 192 -2.36 -20.93 14.24
C ILE A 192 -3.71 -20.52 14.83
N SER A 193 -3.92 -19.22 15.12
CA SER A 193 -5.18 -18.73 15.69
C SER A 193 -6.38 -18.98 14.77
N ALA A 194 -6.19 -18.81 13.46
CA ALA A 194 -7.20 -19.13 12.45
C ALA A 194 -7.55 -20.63 12.40
N ILE A 195 -6.58 -21.52 12.63
CA ILE A 195 -6.81 -22.97 12.64
C ILE A 195 -7.49 -23.41 13.94
N THR A 196 -7.09 -22.84 15.07
CA THR A 196 -7.61 -23.24 16.39
C THR A 196 -9.02 -22.71 16.67
N ASN A 197 -9.60 -21.89 15.78
CA ASN A 197 -10.89 -21.22 15.97
C ASN A 197 -11.02 -20.60 17.37
N SER A 198 -9.89 -20.10 17.89
CA SER A 198 -9.88 -19.33 19.13
C SER A 198 -10.51 -17.98 18.82
N ASN A 199 -11.60 -17.63 19.51
CA ASN A 199 -12.28 -16.33 19.40
C ASN A 199 -11.46 -15.17 19.99
N ASP A 200 -10.13 -15.24 19.91
CA ASP A 200 -9.24 -14.24 20.47
C ASP A 200 -9.09 -13.06 19.49
N ASP A 201 -9.52 -11.88 19.95
CA ASP A 201 -9.29 -10.57 19.34
C ASP A 201 -7.80 -10.31 19.03
N LEU A 202 -6.89 -11.04 19.68
CA LEU A 202 -5.45 -11.01 19.46
C LEU A 202 -5.04 -11.21 17.99
N SER A 203 -5.78 -12.04 17.24
CA SER A 203 -5.48 -12.30 15.82
C SER A 203 -5.67 -11.06 14.95
N GLY A 204 -6.72 -10.27 15.21
CA GLY A 204 -6.98 -9.01 14.53
C GLY A 204 -5.92 -7.95 14.86
N ASP A 205 -5.53 -7.85 16.12
CA ASP A 205 -4.50 -6.90 16.57
C ASP A 205 -3.14 -7.14 15.93
N ILE A 206 -2.75 -8.40 15.76
CA ILE A 206 -1.51 -8.77 15.07
C ILE A 206 -1.53 -8.32 13.60
N LEU A 207 -2.67 -8.38 12.91
CA LEU A 207 -2.79 -7.95 11.52
C LEU A 207 -2.55 -6.45 11.33
N TYR A 208 -2.82 -5.62 12.34
CA TYR A 208 -2.48 -4.19 12.31
C TYR A 208 -0.97 -3.95 12.49
N VAL A 209 -0.27 -4.83 13.21
CA VAL A 209 1.18 -4.72 13.48
C VAL A 209 2.03 -5.37 12.37
N LEU A 210 1.48 -6.38 11.68
CA LEU A 210 2.16 -7.14 10.63
C LEU A 210 2.79 -6.28 9.51
N PRO A 211 2.14 -5.23 8.97
CA PRO A 211 2.73 -4.37 7.95
C PRO A 211 4.06 -3.76 8.40
N PHE A 212 4.20 -3.39 9.67
CA PHE A 212 5.44 -2.79 10.19
C PHE A 212 6.61 -3.78 10.21
N ALA A 213 6.34 -5.04 10.56
CA ALA A 213 7.34 -6.11 10.50
C ALA A 213 7.82 -6.33 9.06
N MET A 214 6.88 -6.35 8.11
CA MET A 214 7.22 -6.46 6.69
C MET A 214 7.98 -5.24 6.20
N LEU A 215 7.57 -4.02 6.57
CA LEU A 215 8.23 -2.78 6.18
C LEU A 215 9.66 -2.70 6.72
N LEU A 216 9.92 -3.19 7.93
CA LEU A 216 11.29 -3.31 8.45
C LEU A 216 12.18 -4.14 7.52
N TRP A 217 11.63 -5.20 6.94
CA TRP A 217 12.31 -6.00 5.92
C TRP A 217 12.40 -5.25 4.57
N VAL A 218 11.31 -4.67 4.08
CA VAL A 218 11.25 -3.91 2.82
C VAL A 218 12.32 -2.81 2.79
N TYR A 219 12.46 -2.04 3.87
CA TYR A 219 13.33 -0.86 3.91
C TYR A 219 14.76 -1.15 4.40
N SER A 220 15.14 -2.42 4.59
CA SER A 220 16.52 -2.80 4.94
C SER A 220 17.36 -3.15 3.71
N LYS A 221 18.61 -2.69 3.66
CA LYS A 221 19.56 -2.90 2.56
C LYS A 221 19.89 -4.38 2.32
N GLU A 222 20.24 -4.72 1.08
CA GLU A 222 21.02 -5.93 0.77
C GLU A 222 22.45 -5.83 1.30
N LYS A 223 23.16 -6.97 1.33
CA LYS A 223 24.59 -6.99 1.69
C LYS A 223 25.43 -6.15 0.72
N GLN A 224 25.08 -6.22 -0.55
CA GLN A 224 25.62 -5.38 -1.62
C GLN A 224 24.42 -4.69 -2.26
N GLU A 225 24.36 -3.37 -2.11
CA GLU A 225 23.28 -2.53 -2.63
C GLU A 225 23.90 -1.56 -3.64
N ASP A 226 23.74 -1.86 -4.92
CA ASP A 226 24.15 -1.00 -6.03
C ASP A 226 22.95 -0.21 -6.60
N GLU A 227 23.20 0.61 -7.63
CA GLU A 227 22.14 1.37 -8.28
C GLU A 227 21.10 0.47 -8.97
N TYR A 228 21.52 -0.68 -9.49
CA TYR A 228 20.64 -1.62 -10.17
C TYR A 228 19.64 -2.23 -9.20
N ILE A 229 20.07 -2.77 -8.06
CA ILE A 229 19.20 -3.32 -7.01
C ILE A 229 18.23 -2.25 -6.49
N SER A 230 18.70 -1.02 -6.31
CA SER A 230 17.84 0.11 -5.93
C SER A 230 16.74 0.36 -6.98
N SER A 231 17.06 0.31 -8.27
CA SER A 231 16.07 0.42 -9.35
C SER A 231 15.08 -0.76 -9.39
N VAL A 232 15.54 -1.97 -9.07
CA VAL A 232 14.71 -3.18 -8.97
C VAL A 232 13.72 -3.05 -7.83
N ARG A 233 14.11 -2.49 -6.67
CA ARG A 233 13.19 -2.18 -5.56
C ARG A 233 12.10 -1.20 -5.99
N LEU A 234 12.51 -0.08 -6.58
CA LEU A 234 11.58 0.96 -7.01
C LEU A 234 10.53 0.41 -7.99
N SER A 235 10.95 -0.40 -8.96
CA SER A 235 10.02 -1.04 -9.90
C SER A 235 9.18 -2.16 -9.27
N ALA A 236 9.70 -2.92 -8.29
CA ALA A 236 8.93 -3.90 -7.53
C ALA A 236 7.82 -3.24 -6.70
N MET A 237 8.09 -2.07 -6.11
CA MET A 237 7.08 -1.29 -5.39
C MET A 237 5.96 -0.80 -6.30
N GLN A 238 6.30 -0.39 -7.52
CA GLN A 238 5.28 -0.03 -8.52
C GLN A 238 4.33 -1.20 -8.80
N ILE A 239 4.87 -2.41 -9.00
CA ILE A 239 4.05 -3.61 -9.24
C ILE A 239 3.21 -3.97 -8.02
N ALA A 240 3.79 -3.88 -6.81
CA ALA A 240 3.07 -4.17 -5.58
C ALA A 240 1.86 -3.26 -5.38
N VAL A 241 2.01 -1.96 -5.67
CA VAL A 241 0.92 -0.98 -5.57
C VAL A 241 -0.16 -1.26 -6.61
N TYR A 242 0.20 -1.52 -7.87
CA TYR A 242 -0.78 -1.89 -8.88
C TYR A 242 -1.55 -3.17 -8.53
N ALA A 243 -0.84 -4.22 -8.14
CA ALA A 243 -1.45 -5.50 -7.79
C ALA A 243 -2.36 -5.34 -6.56
N ASN A 244 -1.94 -4.61 -5.53
CA ASN A 244 -2.77 -4.30 -4.38
C ASN A 244 -4.10 -3.65 -4.78
N TYR A 245 -4.04 -2.58 -5.58
CA TYR A 245 -5.25 -1.85 -5.92
C TYR A 245 -6.17 -2.60 -6.89
N ILE A 246 -5.63 -3.44 -7.76
CA ILE A 246 -6.44 -4.36 -8.57
C ILE A 246 -7.17 -5.35 -7.66
N ILE A 247 -6.46 -5.98 -6.71
CA ILE A 247 -7.05 -6.91 -5.74
C ILE A 247 -8.14 -6.19 -4.93
N LEU A 248 -7.87 -4.98 -4.43
CA LEU A 248 -8.82 -4.20 -3.65
C LEU A 248 -10.11 -3.89 -4.43
N ILE A 249 -10.01 -3.41 -5.67
CA ILE A 249 -11.17 -3.10 -6.52
C ILE A 249 -11.97 -4.36 -6.84
N VAL A 250 -11.29 -5.47 -7.12
CA VAL A 250 -11.98 -6.75 -7.38
C VAL A 250 -12.67 -7.23 -6.11
N SER A 251 -12.00 -7.18 -4.96
CA SER A 251 -12.58 -7.57 -3.68
C SER A 251 -13.77 -6.70 -3.28
N SER A 252 -13.76 -5.39 -3.56
CA SER A 252 -14.90 -4.52 -3.26
C SER A 252 -16.14 -4.82 -4.09
N VAL A 253 -16.02 -5.57 -5.20
CA VAL A 253 -17.17 -6.03 -6.00
C VAL A 253 -17.59 -7.46 -5.65
N LEU A 254 -16.73 -8.23 -4.97
CA LEU A 254 -17.00 -9.64 -4.67
C LEU A 254 -17.39 -9.90 -3.21
N VAL A 255 -16.95 -9.05 -2.29
CA VAL A 255 -17.10 -9.26 -0.84
C VAL A 255 -17.89 -8.11 -0.24
N TYR A 256 -18.88 -8.42 0.59
CA TYR A 256 -19.85 -7.46 1.12
C TYR A 256 -20.03 -7.57 2.63
N GLY A 257 -20.54 -6.52 3.25
CA GLY A 257 -20.84 -6.47 4.68
C GLY A 257 -19.59 -6.65 5.56
N PRO A 258 -19.68 -7.35 6.70
CA PRO A 258 -18.59 -7.48 7.65
C PRO A 258 -17.36 -8.20 7.08
N ASP A 259 -17.53 -9.08 6.10
CA ASP A 259 -16.42 -9.79 5.46
C ASP A 259 -15.48 -8.83 4.71
N PHE A 260 -16.00 -7.68 4.24
CA PHE A 260 -15.17 -6.66 3.60
C PHE A 260 -14.22 -5.97 4.59
N ILE A 261 -14.56 -5.94 5.88
CA ILE A 261 -13.68 -5.43 6.94
C ILE A 261 -12.43 -6.30 7.03
N LEU A 262 -12.57 -7.63 6.95
CA LEU A 262 -11.43 -8.54 6.93
C LEU A 262 -10.54 -8.31 5.69
N VAL A 263 -11.15 -8.08 4.52
CA VAL A 263 -10.41 -7.72 3.29
C VAL A 263 -9.59 -6.45 3.50
N MET A 264 -10.19 -5.39 4.05
CA MET A 264 -9.50 -4.14 4.34
C MET A 264 -8.36 -4.33 5.37
N LEU A 265 -8.57 -5.19 6.38
CA LEU A 265 -7.57 -5.48 7.39
C LEU A 265 -6.35 -6.20 6.79
N ILE A 266 -6.60 -7.23 5.97
CA ILE A 266 -5.55 -7.91 5.20
C ILE A 266 -4.88 -6.93 4.23
N ASN A 267 -5.64 -6.00 3.65
CA ASN A 267 -5.14 -4.98 2.71
C ASN A 267 -3.99 -4.16 3.29
N LEU A 268 -3.99 -3.89 4.60
CA LEU A 268 -2.89 -3.20 5.28
C LEU A 268 -1.52 -3.85 5.03
N SER A 269 -1.47 -5.18 4.90
CA SER A 269 -0.23 -5.95 4.70
C SER A 269 0.07 -6.28 3.24
N THR A 270 -0.87 -6.07 2.31
CA THR A 270 -0.75 -6.53 0.91
C THR A 270 0.36 -5.84 0.12
N ILE A 271 0.49 -4.51 0.18
CA ILE A 271 1.56 -3.77 -0.51
C ILE A 271 2.95 -4.28 -0.08
N PRO A 272 3.31 -4.31 1.22
CA PRO A 272 4.61 -4.82 1.62
C PRO A 272 4.76 -6.31 1.35
N ALA A 273 3.71 -7.14 1.47
CA ALA A 273 3.77 -8.57 1.14
C ALA A 273 4.08 -8.80 -0.34
N ILE A 274 3.32 -8.19 -1.25
CA ILE A 274 3.53 -8.33 -2.71
C ILE A 274 4.89 -7.77 -3.09
N PHE A 275 5.31 -6.64 -2.51
CA PHE A 275 6.66 -6.12 -2.72
C PHE A 275 7.73 -7.16 -2.38
N LEU A 276 7.64 -7.78 -1.20
CA LEU A 276 8.63 -8.76 -0.75
C LEU A 276 8.66 -9.97 -1.68
N LEU A 277 7.50 -10.45 -2.13
CA LEU A 277 7.43 -11.54 -3.11
C LEU A 277 8.12 -11.17 -4.43
N VAL A 278 7.71 -10.05 -5.03
CA VAL A 278 8.24 -9.59 -6.34
C VAL A 278 9.73 -9.27 -6.27
N PHE A 279 10.17 -8.59 -5.21
CA PHE A 279 11.55 -8.18 -5.05
C PHE A 279 12.48 -9.38 -4.83
N ASN A 280 12.13 -10.30 -3.92
CA ASN A 280 12.96 -11.48 -3.67
C ASN A 280 12.99 -12.42 -4.87
N TYR A 281 11.89 -12.57 -5.61
CA TYR A 281 11.87 -13.34 -6.85
C TYR A 281 12.82 -12.74 -7.90
N ARG A 282 12.80 -11.42 -8.10
CA ARG A 282 13.71 -10.73 -9.03
C ARG A 282 15.17 -10.87 -8.61
N LEU A 283 15.47 -10.76 -7.33
CA LEU A 283 16.84 -10.98 -6.82
C LEU A 283 17.32 -12.42 -7.05
N TYR A 284 16.44 -13.41 -6.88
CA TYR A 284 16.76 -14.81 -7.15
C TYR A 284 17.10 -15.02 -8.63
N LYS A 285 16.33 -14.41 -9.53
CA LYS A 285 16.59 -14.46 -10.97
C LYS A 285 17.94 -13.82 -11.33
N ILE A 286 18.24 -12.63 -10.82
CA ILE A 286 19.51 -11.93 -11.07
C ILE A 286 20.71 -12.79 -10.64
N LYS A 287 20.65 -13.39 -9.45
CA LYS A 287 21.72 -14.26 -8.95
C LYS A 287 21.97 -15.51 -9.79
N GLN A 288 20.93 -16.03 -10.43
CA GLN A 288 21.10 -17.15 -11.36
C GLN A 288 21.82 -16.71 -12.63
N GLU A 289 21.43 -15.57 -13.20
CA GLU A 289 22.06 -15.00 -14.39
C GLU A 289 23.56 -14.74 -14.14
N ASP A 290 23.91 -14.10 -13.03
CA ASP A 290 25.31 -13.88 -12.62
C ASP A 290 26.09 -15.20 -12.47
N GLY A 291 25.47 -16.22 -11.88
CA GLY A 291 26.08 -17.54 -11.68
C GLY A 291 26.29 -18.32 -12.99
N HIS A 292 25.40 -18.13 -13.97
CA HIS A 292 25.54 -18.71 -15.31
C HIS A 292 26.65 -18.01 -16.12
N GLU A 293 26.74 -16.68 -16.05
CA GLU A 293 27.81 -15.92 -16.70
C GLU A 293 29.20 -16.27 -16.14
N GLN A 294 29.33 -16.38 -14.81
CA GLN A 294 30.59 -16.78 -14.19
C GLN A 294 31.04 -18.17 -14.62
N LYS A 295 30.11 -19.13 -14.73
CA LYS A 295 30.43 -20.48 -15.23
C LYS A 295 30.85 -20.49 -16.70
N ASN A 296 30.17 -19.74 -17.55
CA ASN A 296 30.53 -19.65 -18.98
C ASN A 296 31.92 -19.01 -19.20
N ASN A 297 32.24 -17.95 -18.45
CA ASN A 297 33.55 -17.30 -18.54
C ASN A 297 34.68 -18.20 -18.05
N LEU A 298 34.45 -19.03 -17.02
CA LEU A 298 35.42 -20.03 -16.57
C LEU A 298 35.68 -21.11 -17.63
N THR A 299 34.66 -21.57 -18.36
CA THR A 299 34.85 -22.55 -19.45
C THR A 299 35.57 -21.97 -20.68
N LEU A 300 35.37 -20.68 -20.98
CA LEU A 300 36.05 -20.01 -22.09
C LEU A 300 37.50 -19.64 -21.77
N GLY A 301 37.85 -19.41 -20.50
CA GLY A 301 39.23 -19.14 -20.08
C GLY A 301 40.13 -20.38 -19.95
N ILE A 302 39.57 -21.58 -20.12
CA ILE A 302 40.28 -22.87 -20.07
C ILE A 302 40.54 -23.42 -21.50
N LEU A 303 39.93 -22.82 -22.52
CA LEU A 303 40.16 -23.10 -23.95
C LEU A 303 41.18 -22.13 -24.55
#